data_AF-A0A450TKB8-F1
#
_entry.id   AF-A0A450TKB8-F1
#
_cell.length_a   1.000
_cell.length_b   1.000
_cell.length_c   1.000
_cell.angle_alpha   90.00
_cell.angle_beta   90.00
_cell.angle_gamma   90.00
#
_symmetry.space_group_name_H-M   'P 1'
#
loop_
_entity.id
_entity.type
_entity.pdbx_description
1 polymer ?
#
loop_
_entity_poly.entity_id
_entity_poly.type
_entity_poly.pdbx_seq_one_letter_code
_entity_poly.pdbx_strand_id
1 'polypeptide(L)' 'MQPIEFEARIHNGAIQLPENCQRWPEKTVRVIVFEKNSEIAPLQKRRRPHHAIAGKGKTLGDLVAPVVDKADWECLK' A
#
# COMPACT_ATOMS: atom_id res chain seq x y z
N MET A 1 -1.60 -10.99 19.38
CA MET A 1 -2.22 -9.77 19.96
C MET A 1 -2.77 -8.96 18.80
N GLN A 2 -4.07 -8.68 18.77
CA GLN A 2 -4.67 -7.83 17.74
C GLN A 2 -4.55 -6.36 18.18
N PRO A 3 -4.23 -5.43 17.27
CA PRO A 3 -4.25 -4.00 17.59
C PRO A 3 -5.68 -3.55 17.88
N ILE A 4 -5.82 -2.56 18.78
CA ILE A 4 -7.10 -1.91 19.05
C ILE A 4 -7.16 -0.67 18.16
N GLU A 5 -8.11 -0.65 17.24
CA GLU A 5 -8.37 0.49 16.36
C GLU A 5 -9.60 1.25 16.85
N PHE A 6 -9.48 2.57 16.96
CA PHE A 6 -10.58 3.45 17.35
C PHE A 6 -10.40 4.83 16.74
N GLU A 7 -11.51 5.54 16.48
CA GLU A 7 -11.50 6.93 16.04
C GLU A 7 -11.68 7.83 17.27
N ALA A 8 -10.78 8.80 17.45
CA ALA A 8 -10.85 9.77 18.53
C ALA A 8 -10.43 11.15 18.02
N ARG A 9 -10.98 12.19 18.67
CA ARG A 9 -10.57 13.58 18.43
C ARG A 9 -9.46 13.95 19.40
N ILE A 10 -8.46 14.69 18.91
CA ILE A 10 -7.42 15.29 19.75
C ILE A 10 -7.99 16.58 20.34
N HIS A 11 -8.05 16.66 21.68
CA HIS A 11 -8.47 17.86 22.41
C HIS A 11 -7.35 18.31 23.33
N ASN A 12 -6.87 19.55 23.20
CA ASN A 12 -5.73 20.10 23.95
C ASN A 12 -4.47 19.21 23.92
N GLY A 13 -4.20 18.57 22.78
CA GLY A 13 -3.06 17.65 22.62
C GLY A 13 -3.23 16.28 23.29
N ALA A 14 -4.39 16.00 23.89
CA ALA A 14 -4.70 14.72 24.52
C ALA A 14 -5.65 13.86 23.65
N ILE A 15 -5.41 12.55 23.66
CA ILE A 15 -6.31 11.53 23.07
C ILE A 15 -6.93 10.75 24.23
N GLN A 16 -8.26 10.67 24.28
CA GLN A 16 -8.95 9.81 25.23
C GLN A 16 -8.93 8.37 24.71
N LEU A 17 -8.32 7.46 25.49
CA LEU A 17 -8.34 6.03 25.18
C LEU A 17 -9.71 5.44 25.51
N PRO A 18 -10.16 4.40 24.78
CA PRO A 18 -11.42 3.76 25.07
C PRO A 18 -11.39 3.07 26.45
N GLU A 19 -12.57 2.92 27.08
CA GLU A 19 -12.70 2.45 28.47
C GLU A 19 -12.03 1.09 28.75
N ASN A 20 -11.98 0.22 27.74
CA ASN A 20 -11.33 -1.09 27.84
C ASN A 20 -9.82 -0.99 28.07
N CYS A 21 -9.17 0.09 27.62
CA CYS A 21 -7.75 0.36 27.81
C CYS A 21 -7.48 1.04 29.16
N GLN A 22 -8.46 1.77 29.70
CA GLN A 22 -8.34 2.45 30.99
C GLN A 22 -8.27 1.46 32.18
N ARG A 23 -8.74 0.22 31.98
CA ARG A 23 -8.74 -0.84 32.99
C ARG A 23 -7.46 -1.68 33.00
N TRP A 24 -6.46 -1.34 32.19
CA TRP A 24 -5.22 -2.10 32.16
C TRP A 24 -4.40 -1.83 33.43
N PRO A 25 -4.00 -2.87 34.20
CA PRO A 25 -2.99 -2.69 35.24
C PRO A 25 -1.71 -2.20 34.56
N GLU A 26 -0.89 -1.38 35.23
CA GLU A 26 0.29 -0.70 34.67
C GLU A 26 0.96 -1.44 33.48
N LYS A 27 0.74 -0.95 32.25
CA LYS A 27 1.30 -1.51 31.01
C LYS A 27 1.99 -0.45 30.17
N THR A 28 3.10 -0.85 29.55
CA THR A 28 3.71 -0.08 28.46
C THR A 28 3.02 -0.42 27.14
N VAL A 29 2.64 0.60 26.37
CA VAL A 29 1.91 0.45 25.11
C VAL A 29 2.57 1.28 24.02
N ARG A 30 2.48 0.83 22.76
CA ARG A 30 2.85 1.63 21.58
C ARG A 30 1.57 2.17 20.94
N VAL A 31 1.55 3.47 20.66
CA VAL A 31 0.41 4.16 20.04
C VAL A 31 0.84 4.63 18.65
N ILE A 32 0.00 4.36 17.65
CA ILE A 32 0.15 4.88 16.29
C ILE A 32 -1.06 5.79 16.04
N VAL A 33 -0.80 7.04 15.67
CA VAL A 33 -1.84 8.03 15.40
C VAL A 33 -1.86 8.32 13.90
N PHE A 34 -3.02 8.16 13.27
CA PHE A 34 -3.24 8.53 11.88
C PHE A 34 -4.08 9.79 11.83
N GLU A 35 -3.58 10.83 11.17
CA GLU A 35 -4.38 12.00 10.87
C GLU A 35 -5.37 11.65 9.75
N LYS A 36 -6.67 11.82 10.03
CA LYS A 36 -7.73 11.65 9.03
C LYS A 36 -7.76 12.90 8.14
N ASN A 37 -6.84 12.97 7.19
CA ASN A 37 -6.84 14.02 6.20
C ASN A 37 -7.97 13.75 5.17
N SER A 38 -9.06 14.51 5.26
CA SER A 38 -10.16 14.47 4.29
C SER A 38 -9.88 15.32 3.04
N GLU A 39 -8.73 15.99 2.97
CA GLU A 39 -8.32 16.63 1.72
C GLU A 39 -8.08 15.52 0.70
N ILE A 40 -9.00 15.46 -0.28
CA ILE A 40 -8.81 14.70 -1.50
C ILE A 40 -7.50 15.23 -2.08
N ALA A 41 -6.40 14.52 -1.85
CA ALA A 41 -5.12 14.86 -2.45
C ALA A 41 -5.41 15.07 -3.94
N PRO A 42 -5.06 16.23 -4.53
CA PRO A 42 -5.43 16.53 -5.90
C PRO A 42 -4.93 15.37 -6.74
N LEU A 43 -5.88 14.69 -7.40
CA LEU A 43 -5.64 13.43 -8.08
C LEU A 43 -4.45 13.66 -9.01
N GLN A 44 -3.27 13.18 -8.59
CA GLN A 44 -2.03 13.55 -9.27
C GLN A 44 -2.24 13.18 -10.73
N LYS A 45 -2.13 14.18 -11.61
CA LYS A 45 -2.36 14.00 -13.04
C LYS A 45 -1.31 13.03 -13.56
N ARG A 46 -1.64 11.73 -13.55
CA ARG A 46 -0.72 10.68 -14.00
C ARG A 46 -0.39 10.98 -15.45
N ARG A 47 0.91 11.05 -15.76
CA ARG A 47 1.36 11.19 -17.14
C ARG A 47 0.84 10.00 -17.93
N ARG A 48 0.16 10.25 -19.04
CA ARG A 48 -0.21 9.21 -20.00
C ARG A 48 0.82 9.25 -21.13
N PRO A 49 1.30 8.09 -21.60
CA PRO A 49 2.16 8.06 -22.78
C PRO A 49 1.44 8.70 -23.97
N HIS A 50 2.19 9.41 -24.81
CA HIS A 50 1.65 9.98 -26.03
C HIS A 50 1.07 8.87 -26.92
N HIS A 51 -0.04 9.13 -27.63
CA HIS A 51 -0.70 8.12 -28.46
C HIS A 51 0.24 7.48 -29.49
N ALA A 52 1.23 8.24 -29.96
CA ALA A 52 2.25 7.76 -30.89
C ALA A 52 3.17 6.66 -30.33
N ILE A 53 3.28 6.51 -29.01
CA ILE A 53 4.16 5.55 -28.32
C ILE A 53 3.41 4.56 -27.41
N ALA A 54 2.17 4.85 -27.04
CA ALA A 54 1.35 3.98 -26.21
C ALA A 54 1.18 2.60 -26.86
N GLY A 55 1.50 1.54 -26.12
CA GLY A 55 1.39 0.15 -26.59
C GLY A 55 2.48 -0.30 -27.58
N LYS A 56 3.46 0.56 -27.90
CA LYS A 56 4.56 0.22 -28.82
C LYS A 56 5.86 -0.21 -28.12
N GLY A 57 5.87 -0.20 -26.79
CA GLY A 57 7.02 -0.66 -26.01
C GLY A 57 7.20 -2.17 -26.21
N LYS A 58 8.41 -2.58 -26.58
CA LYS A 58 8.85 -3.96 -26.58
C LYS A 58 9.77 -4.17 -25.39
N THR A 59 9.58 -5.25 -24.65
CA THR A 59 10.53 -5.69 -23.64
C THR A 59 11.73 -6.35 -24.31
N LEU A 60 12.84 -6.51 -23.59
CA LEU A 60 13.99 -7.23 -24.12
C LEU A 60 13.60 -8.65 -24.56
N GLY A 61 12.70 -9.31 -23.82
CA GLY A 61 12.14 -10.62 -24.17
C GLY A 61 11.34 -10.65 -25.47
N ASP A 62 10.74 -9.52 -25.89
CA ASP A 62 10.06 -9.42 -27.19
C ASP A 62 11.04 -9.23 -28.36
N LEU A 63 12.29 -8.85 -28.06
CA LEU A 63 13.35 -8.60 -29.04
C LEU A 63 14.30 -9.78 -29.20
N VAL A 64 14.35 -10.68 -28.22
CA VAL A 64 15.23 -11.84 -28.22
C VAL A 64 14.40 -13.12 -28.25
N ALA A 65 14.72 -14.04 -29.15
CA ALA A 65 14.17 -15.39 -29.07
C ALA A 65 14.73 -16.09 -27.81
N PRO A 66 13.95 -16.95 -27.13
CA PRO A 66 14.47 -17.74 -26.03
C PRO A 66 15.65 -18.57 -26.54
N VAL A 67 16.73 -18.60 -25.74
CA VAL A 67 17.94 -19.39 -26.05
C VAL A 67 17.68 -20.89 -25.92
N VAL A 68 16.61 -21.26 -25.21
CA VAL A 68 16.15 -22.62 -24.96
C VAL A 68 15.05 -23.02 -25.95
N ASP A 69 15.04 -24.31 -26.31
CA ASP A 69 14.11 -24.81 -27.30
C ASP A 69 12.71 -25.07 -26.69
N LYS A 70 11.74 -25.41 -27.53
CA LYS A 70 10.37 -25.66 -27.07
C LYS A 70 10.26 -26.95 -26.23
N ALA A 71 11.14 -27.93 -26.47
CA ALA A 71 11.10 -29.22 -25.77
C ALA A 71 11.51 -29.06 -24.30
N ASP A 72 12.42 -28.14 -24.01
CA ASP A 72 12.86 -27.80 -22.65
C ASP A 72 11.70 -27.30 -21.75
N TRP A 73 10.64 -26.73 -22.35
CA TRP A 73 9.47 -26.22 -21.62
C TRP A 73 8.35 -27.25 -21.40
N GLU A 74 8.45 -28.48 -21.95
CA GLU A 74 7.39 -29.49 -21.80
C GLU A 74 7.19 -29.96 -20.35
N CYS A 75 8.19 -29.77 -19.48
CA CYS A 75 8.10 -30.08 -18.05
C CYS A 75 7.15 -29.18 -17.24
N LEU A 76 6.65 -28.08 -17.82
CA LEU A 76 5.74 -27.12 -17.18
C LEU A 76 4.27 -27.25 -17.66
N LYS A 77 3.95 -28.23 -18.51
CA LYS A 77 2.57 -28.57 -18.88
C LYS A 77 2.02 -29.67 -17.99
#